data_AF-J9E623-F1
#
_entry.id   AF-J9E623-F1
#
_cell.length_a   1.000
_cell.length_b   1.000
_cell.length_c   1.000
_cell.angle_alpha   90.00
_cell.angle_beta   90.00
_cell.angle_gamma   90.00
#
_symmetry.space_group_name_H-M   'P 1'
#
loop_
_entity.id
_entity.type
_entity.pdbx_description
1 polymer ?
#
loop_
_entity_poly.entity_id
_entity_poly.type
_entity_poly.pdbx_seq_one_letter_code
_entity_poly.pdbx_strand_id
1 'polypeptide(L)'
;MHVDEPTDECISDTKVSNNGLDNSISLPITGKHKYTPLWIPDPKATSCMMAGCYTKFNVLNRRHHCRECGYLICRSCVGYAPVKTSGYYVRTKVCPECYVKIIKKWKGDLGNMTFTAPENESLTKTNVPCRNAEGVVSGTVFLRNQKGGENEKWGRLTSHADGVLVLCFYDAEFDVDPVARYVLLGFTLCVQELDDGGRLFELRHANQVNESSGISLHFRVAHSGSAERLFTWR
;
A
#
# COMPACT_ATOMS: atom_id res chain seq x y z
N MET A 1 49.95 25.25 49.83
CA MET A 1 48.55 25.45 49.38
C MET A 1 48.05 24.06 49.00
N HIS A 2 47.76 23.16 49.95
CA HIS A 2 46.48 22.96 50.68
C HIS A 2 45.28 23.16 49.74
N VAL A 3 44.84 22.10 49.02
CA VAL A 3 43.86 21.03 49.34
C VAL A 3 42.39 21.49 49.53
N ASP A 4 41.51 20.70 48.91
CA ASP A 4 40.09 20.43 49.21
C ASP A 4 38.98 21.18 48.41
N GLU A 5 38.34 20.41 47.50
CA GLU A 5 36.88 20.37 47.25
C GLU A 5 36.20 19.60 48.42
N PRO A 6 34.86 19.44 48.55
CA PRO A 6 33.69 19.94 47.78
C PRO A 6 32.54 20.45 48.71
N THR A 7 31.36 20.85 48.18
CA THR A 7 30.01 20.35 48.56
C THR A 7 28.84 21.17 47.96
N ASP A 8 27.82 20.40 47.53
CA ASP A 8 26.36 20.63 47.50
C ASP A 8 25.77 22.05 47.51
N GLU A 9 24.95 22.36 46.49
CA GLU A 9 23.71 23.12 46.70
C GLU A 9 22.54 22.55 45.88
N CYS A 10 21.39 22.50 46.57
CA CYS A 10 20.12 21.93 46.13
C CYS A 10 19.14 23.04 45.67
N ILE A 11 18.49 22.79 44.54
CA ILE A 11 17.07 23.02 44.18
C ILE A 11 16.39 24.37 44.55
N SER A 12 15.92 25.10 43.53
CA SER A 12 14.56 25.67 43.49
C SER A 12 14.04 25.93 42.06
N ASP A 13 13.03 25.13 41.68
CA ASP A 13 11.71 25.53 41.18
C ASP A 13 11.51 26.66 40.13
N THR A 14 10.97 26.24 38.96
CA THR A 14 9.71 26.74 38.34
C THR A 14 9.78 27.29 36.89
N LYS A 15 9.15 26.51 36.00
CA LYS A 15 8.25 26.83 34.86
C LYS A 15 8.76 27.22 33.46
N VAL A 16 8.22 26.40 32.53
CA VAL A 16 7.70 26.67 31.17
C VAL A 16 8.73 26.69 30.04
N SER A 17 8.70 25.68 29.15
CA SER A 17 7.95 25.77 27.88
C SER A 17 8.11 24.52 27.00
N ASN A 18 6.98 24.07 26.44
CA ASN A 18 6.75 23.38 25.17
C ASN A 18 7.94 22.74 24.42
N ASN A 19 7.85 21.45 24.08
CA ASN A 19 7.52 21.01 22.71
C ASN A 19 7.71 19.49 22.46
N GLY A 20 6.80 19.00 21.62
CA GLY A 20 6.70 17.70 20.92
C GLY A 20 7.85 16.70 21.01
N LEU A 21 7.50 15.48 21.44
CA LEU A 21 8.25 14.28 21.12
C LEU A 21 7.61 13.61 19.90
N ASP A 22 8.16 13.92 18.72
CA ASP A 22 7.97 13.17 17.49
C ASP A 22 8.70 11.83 17.61
N ASN A 23 8.02 10.81 18.13
CA ASN A 23 8.54 9.44 18.05
C ASN A 23 8.38 8.89 16.61
N SER A 24 9.07 9.50 15.64
CA SER A 24 9.42 8.83 14.39
C SER A 24 10.53 7.84 14.70
N ILE A 25 10.18 6.57 14.85
CA ILE A 25 11.16 5.48 14.92
C ILE A 25 11.81 5.37 13.54
N SER A 26 12.88 6.12 13.32
CA SER A 26 13.81 5.91 12.22
C SER A 26 14.62 4.65 12.52
N LEU A 27 14.20 3.53 11.93
CA LEU A 27 14.99 2.30 11.98
C LEU A 27 16.33 2.52 11.26
N PRO A 28 17.48 2.18 11.87
CA PRO A 28 18.79 2.36 11.26
C PRO A 28 18.94 1.44 10.04
N ILE A 29 19.07 2.04 8.85
CA ILE A 29 19.36 1.34 7.60
C ILE A 29 20.85 0.98 7.58
N THR A 30 21.23 -0.06 8.32
CA THR A 30 22.52 -0.73 8.15
C THR A 30 22.32 -2.24 8.21
N GLY A 31 21.93 -2.80 7.08
CA GLY A 31 21.88 -4.25 6.87
C GLY A 31 21.34 -4.56 5.47
N LYS A 32 22.13 -5.24 4.63
CA LYS A 32 21.69 -5.82 3.35
C LYS A 32 20.72 -6.97 3.63
N HIS A 33 19.55 -6.71 4.21
CA HIS A 33 18.48 -7.69 4.25
C HIS A 33 17.96 -7.83 2.82
N LYS A 34 18.26 -8.99 2.25
CA LYS A 34 17.79 -9.40 0.93
C LYS A 34 16.27 -9.58 1.05
N TYR A 35 15.52 -8.51 0.79
CA TYR A 35 14.06 -8.52 0.82
C TYR A 35 13.57 -9.59 -0.14
N THR A 36 12.95 -10.65 0.38
CA THR A 36 12.21 -11.60 -0.45
C THR A 36 11.07 -10.80 -1.07
N PRO A 37 10.95 -10.75 -2.42
CA PRO A 37 9.92 -9.93 -3.05
C PRO A 37 8.53 -10.40 -2.59
N LEU A 38 7.68 -9.44 -2.22
CA LEU A 38 6.30 -9.71 -1.81
C LEU A 38 5.54 -10.27 -3.01
N TRP A 39 5.22 -11.57 -2.94
CA TRP A 39 4.45 -12.24 -3.99
C TRP A 39 2.98 -11.82 -3.89
N ILE A 40 2.51 -11.03 -4.85
CA ILE A 40 1.17 -10.46 -4.80
C ILE A 40 0.14 -11.56 -5.17
N PRO A 41 -0.83 -11.85 -4.29
CA PRO A 41 -1.88 -12.83 -4.60
C PRO A 41 -2.73 -12.42 -5.81
N ASP A 42 -3.09 -13.37 -6.65
CA ASP A 42 -3.86 -13.15 -7.89
C ASP A 42 -5.12 -12.30 -7.72
N PRO A 43 -5.96 -12.49 -6.67
CA PRO A 43 -7.18 -11.71 -6.49
C PRO A 43 -6.92 -10.24 -6.14
N LYS A 44 -5.69 -9.90 -5.72
CA LYS A 44 -5.36 -8.55 -5.26
C LYS A 44 -5.08 -7.57 -6.42
N ALA A 45 -5.02 -8.05 -7.67
CA ALA A 45 -4.99 -7.19 -8.86
C ALA A 45 -5.87 -7.76 -9.99
N THR A 46 -6.67 -6.92 -10.63
CA THR A 46 -7.46 -7.29 -11.82
C THR A 46 -6.80 -6.84 -13.12
N SER A 47 -5.73 -6.05 -13.04
CA SER A 47 -5.01 -5.47 -14.19
C SER A 47 -3.50 -5.60 -14.06
N CYS A 48 -2.80 -5.50 -15.19
CA CYS A 48 -1.35 -5.49 -15.24
C CYS A 48 -0.76 -4.35 -14.39
N MET A 49 0.17 -4.66 -13.51
CA MET A 49 0.77 -3.70 -12.56
C MET A 49 1.92 -2.88 -13.17
N MET A 50 1.92 -2.70 -14.48
CA MET A 50 2.87 -1.83 -15.19
C MET A 50 2.17 -0.53 -15.54
N ALA A 51 2.74 0.60 -15.15
CA ALA A 51 2.22 1.91 -15.49
C ALA A 51 2.17 2.07 -17.01
N GLY A 52 1.04 2.51 -17.56
CA GLY A 52 0.81 2.58 -19.00
C GLY A 52 0.35 1.27 -19.65
N CYS A 53 0.23 0.17 -18.90
CA CYS A 53 -0.38 -1.08 -19.38
C CYS A 53 -1.77 -1.28 -18.75
N TYR A 54 -2.82 -1.17 -19.56
CA TYR A 54 -4.21 -1.28 -19.11
C TYR A 54 -4.82 -2.68 -19.31
N THR A 55 -3.99 -3.69 -19.60
CA THR A 55 -4.46 -5.06 -19.83
C THR A 55 -5.15 -5.62 -18.59
N LYS A 56 -6.45 -5.87 -18.68
CA LYS A 56 -7.24 -6.57 -17.67
C LYS A 56 -7.00 -8.08 -17.75
N PHE A 57 -6.87 -8.71 -16.59
CA PHE A 57 -6.70 -10.15 -16.48
C PHE A 57 -8.05 -10.86 -16.61
N ASN A 58 -8.07 -11.93 -17.40
CA ASN A 58 -9.22 -12.80 -17.59
C ASN A 58 -8.74 -14.18 -18.10
N VAL A 59 -9.66 -15.02 -18.58
CA VAL A 59 -9.34 -16.37 -19.08
C VAL A 59 -8.34 -16.33 -20.25
N LEU A 60 -8.41 -15.31 -21.10
CA LEU A 60 -7.52 -15.11 -22.25
C LEU A 60 -6.22 -14.40 -21.85
N ASN A 61 -6.33 -13.34 -21.04
CA ASN A 61 -5.20 -12.57 -20.51
C ASN A 61 -4.81 -13.09 -19.12
N ARG A 62 -4.03 -14.17 -19.09
CA ARG A 62 -3.62 -14.79 -17.83
C ARG A 62 -2.62 -13.93 -17.05
N ARG A 63 -2.64 -14.08 -15.73
CA ARG A 63 -1.70 -13.47 -14.79
C ARG A 63 -0.32 -14.12 -14.88
N HIS A 64 0.72 -13.32 -14.74
CA HIS A 64 2.10 -13.77 -14.57
C HIS A 64 2.79 -12.96 -13.49
N HIS A 65 3.56 -13.59 -12.61
CA HIS A 65 4.33 -12.83 -11.62
C HIS A 65 5.71 -12.42 -12.14
N CYS A 66 6.21 -11.26 -11.75
CA CYS A 66 7.64 -10.99 -11.83
C CYS A 66 8.36 -11.77 -10.73
N ARG A 67 9.34 -12.62 -11.05
CA ARG A 67 10.06 -13.42 -10.04
C ARG A 67 11.08 -12.62 -9.24
N GLU A 68 11.40 -11.40 -9.69
CA GLU A 68 12.27 -10.47 -8.96
C GLU A 68 11.50 -9.56 -8.00
N CYS A 69 10.25 -9.18 -8.30
CA CYS A 69 9.50 -8.21 -7.49
C CYS A 69 8.07 -8.63 -7.09
N GLY A 70 7.58 -9.79 -7.53
CA GLY A 70 6.28 -10.34 -7.17
C GLY A 70 5.05 -9.72 -7.83
N TYR A 71 5.22 -8.71 -8.70
CA TYR A 71 4.10 -8.00 -9.35
C TYR A 71 3.39 -8.86 -10.39
N LEU A 72 2.08 -8.66 -10.51
CA LEU A 72 1.23 -9.30 -11.52
C LEU A 72 1.31 -8.52 -12.85
N ILE A 73 1.69 -9.21 -13.93
CA ILE A 73 1.92 -8.65 -15.26
C ILE A 73 1.24 -9.50 -16.35
N CYS A 74 0.88 -8.87 -17.47
CA CYS A 74 0.35 -9.56 -18.65
C CYS A 74 1.47 -10.14 -19.51
N ARG A 75 1.11 -10.94 -20.53
CA ARG A 75 2.07 -11.60 -21.44
C ARG A 75 3.04 -10.62 -22.09
N SER A 76 2.57 -9.49 -22.61
CA SER A 76 3.41 -8.47 -23.27
C SER A 76 4.39 -7.76 -22.33
N CYS A 77 4.11 -7.79 -21.02
CA CYS A 77 4.99 -7.26 -19.99
C CYS A 77 5.96 -8.32 -19.44
N VAL A 78 5.90 -9.58 -19.88
CA VAL A 78 6.83 -10.62 -19.45
C VAL A 78 8.12 -10.56 -20.27
N GLY A 79 9.23 -10.22 -19.62
CA GLY A 79 10.58 -10.48 -20.11
C GLY A 79 11.20 -11.70 -19.44
N TYR A 80 12.38 -12.13 -19.90
CA TYR A 80 13.18 -13.19 -19.29
C TYR A 80 14.60 -12.71 -19.01
N ALA A 81 15.00 -12.77 -17.75
CA ALA A 81 16.30 -12.29 -17.26
C ALA A 81 16.90 -13.26 -16.23
N PRO A 82 18.21 -13.17 -15.92
CA PRO A 82 18.86 -13.99 -14.90
C PRO A 82 18.57 -13.43 -13.50
N VAL A 83 17.69 -14.06 -12.75
CA VAL A 83 17.38 -13.70 -11.35
C VAL A 83 18.21 -14.56 -10.40
N LYS A 84 18.73 -13.98 -9.32
CA LYS A 84 19.60 -14.67 -8.36
C LYS A 84 18.80 -15.47 -7.33
N THR A 85 18.79 -16.79 -7.49
CA THR A 85 18.11 -17.74 -6.60
C THR A 85 19.15 -18.64 -5.91
N SER A 86 19.13 -18.71 -4.57
CA SER A 86 19.96 -19.64 -3.77
C SER A 86 21.44 -19.73 -4.18
N GLY A 87 22.05 -18.62 -4.61
CA GLY A 87 23.47 -18.53 -4.96
C GLY A 87 23.79 -18.58 -6.45
N TYR A 88 22.86 -19.00 -7.30
CA TYR A 88 23.03 -19.07 -8.76
C TYR A 88 22.02 -18.19 -9.50
N TYR A 89 22.23 -18.00 -10.80
CA TYR A 89 21.33 -17.22 -11.65
C TYR A 89 20.44 -18.14 -12.49
N VAL A 90 19.14 -17.86 -12.49
CA VAL A 90 18.13 -18.63 -13.22
C VAL A 90 17.41 -17.74 -14.21
N ARG A 91 17.28 -18.20 -15.46
CA ARG A 91 16.42 -17.56 -16.45
C ARG A 91 14.98 -17.65 -15.99
N THR A 92 14.35 -16.52 -15.67
CA THR A 92 12.98 -16.51 -15.20
C THR A 92 12.21 -15.28 -15.68
N LYS A 93 10.89 -15.30 -15.51
CA LYS A 93 10.00 -14.22 -15.92
C LYS A 93 10.19 -13.00 -15.03
N VAL A 94 10.38 -11.85 -15.64
CA VAL A 94 10.53 -10.55 -14.96
C VAL A 94 9.65 -9.51 -15.64
N CYS A 95 9.22 -8.49 -14.88
CA CYS A 95 8.56 -7.33 -15.46
C CYS A 95 9.56 -6.43 -16.21
N PRO A 96 9.08 -5.48 -17.03
CA PRO A 96 9.93 -4.59 -17.82
C PRO A 96 10.96 -3.82 -16.97
N GLU A 97 10.53 -3.20 -15.87
CA GLU A 97 11.45 -2.47 -14.99
C GLU A 97 12.53 -3.38 -14.38
N CYS A 98 12.17 -4.60 -13.96
CA CYS A 98 13.12 -5.57 -13.42
C CYS A 98 14.08 -6.08 -14.51
N TYR A 99 13.59 -6.30 -15.73
CA TYR A 99 14.41 -6.68 -16.88
C TYR A 99 15.52 -5.65 -17.10
N VAL A 100 15.16 -4.38 -17.29
CA VAL A 100 16.12 -3.28 -17.50
C VAL A 100 17.14 -3.19 -16.36
N LYS A 101 16.67 -3.29 -15.11
CA LYS A 101 17.53 -3.25 -13.91
C LYS A 101 18.52 -4.40 -13.85
N ILE A 102 18.09 -5.62 -14.20
CA ILE A 102 18.94 -6.82 -14.16
C ILE A 102 19.96 -6.77 -15.29
N ILE A 103 19.52 -6.50 -16.53
CA ILE A 103 20.42 -6.45 -17.70
C ILE A 103 21.49 -5.37 -17.51
N LYS A 104 21.14 -4.19 -17.01
CA LYS A 104 22.11 -3.12 -16.74
C LYS A 104 23.19 -3.52 -15.72
N LYS A 105 22.87 -4.44 -14.79
CA LYS A 105 23.80 -4.92 -13.75
C LYS A 105 24.52 -6.21 -14.14
N TRP A 106 24.07 -6.89 -15.19
CA TRP A 106 24.59 -8.19 -15.59
C TRP A 106 26.02 -8.04 -16.13
N LYS A 107 26.96 -8.78 -15.55
CA LYS A 107 28.37 -8.81 -15.95
C LYS A 107 28.80 -10.17 -16.52
N GLY A 108 27.88 -11.13 -16.62
CA GLY A 108 28.16 -12.43 -17.20
C GLY A 108 28.07 -12.40 -18.72
N ASP A 109 28.59 -13.44 -19.37
CA ASP A 109 28.46 -13.56 -20.82
C ASP A 109 26.99 -13.78 -21.22
N LEU A 110 26.51 -13.00 -22.19
CA LEU A 110 25.19 -13.20 -22.81
C LEU A 110 25.12 -14.50 -23.64
N GLY A 111 26.27 -15.12 -23.91
CA GLY A 111 26.45 -16.12 -24.97
C GLY A 111 25.61 -17.39 -24.86
N ASN A 112 25.10 -17.76 -23.67
CA ASN A 112 24.37 -19.02 -23.47
C ASN A 112 22.99 -18.87 -22.81
N MET A 113 22.54 -17.66 -22.49
CA MET A 113 21.22 -17.42 -21.91
C MET A 113 20.44 -16.47 -22.82
N THR A 114 19.45 -16.99 -23.54
CA THR A 114 18.53 -16.19 -24.37
C THR A 114 17.66 -15.29 -23.49
N PHE A 115 18.20 -14.17 -23.01
CA PHE A 115 17.42 -13.11 -22.40
C PHE A 115 16.43 -12.57 -23.43
N THR A 116 15.24 -12.20 -22.97
CA THR A 116 14.18 -11.73 -23.87
C THR A 116 13.55 -10.52 -23.24
N ALA A 117 13.70 -9.36 -23.89
CA ALA A 117 13.02 -8.16 -23.45
C ALA A 117 11.49 -8.34 -23.57
N PRO A 118 10.70 -7.76 -22.65
CA PRO A 118 9.26 -7.67 -22.86
C PRO A 118 8.94 -6.74 -24.02
N GLU A 119 7.79 -6.94 -24.66
CA GLU A 119 7.28 -6.02 -25.70
C GLU A 119 7.12 -4.59 -25.13
N ASN A 120 6.74 -4.49 -23.86
CA ASN A 120 6.53 -3.24 -23.14
C ASN A 120 7.76 -2.84 -22.29
N GLU A 121 8.98 -2.95 -22.83
CA GLU A 121 10.25 -2.76 -22.09
C GLU A 121 10.38 -1.43 -21.34
N SER A 122 9.81 -0.36 -21.89
CA SER A 122 9.91 1.00 -21.32
C SER A 122 9.01 1.25 -20.12
N LEU A 123 8.06 0.35 -19.82
CA LEU A 123 7.10 0.57 -18.75
C LEU A 123 7.73 0.38 -17.37
N THR A 124 7.37 1.26 -16.44
CA THR A 124 7.76 1.15 -15.03
C THR A 124 6.63 0.57 -14.20
N LYS A 125 6.94 -0.01 -13.05
CA LYS A 125 5.92 -0.52 -12.13
C LYS A 125 4.98 0.59 -11.68
N THR A 126 3.73 0.24 -11.41
CA THR A 126 2.82 1.14 -10.69
C THR A 126 3.35 1.38 -9.28
N ASN A 127 3.37 2.63 -8.82
CA ASN A 127 3.80 2.94 -7.46
C ASN A 127 2.64 2.67 -6.49
N VAL A 128 2.52 1.42 -6.03
CA VAL A 128 1.45 1.03 -5.10
C VAL A 128 1.70 1.48 -3.66
N PRO A 129 2.92 1.37 -3.08
CA PRO A 129 3.15 1.71 -1.68
C PRO A 129 2.85 3.16 -1.32
N CYS A 130 3.15 4.13 -2.21
CA CYS A 130 2.88 5.54 -1.92
C CYS A 130 1.37 5.87 -1.93
N ARG A 131 0.58 5.18 -2.76
CA ARG A 131 -0.86 5.42 -2.90
C ARG A 131 -1.65 5.02 -1.65
N ASN A 132 -1.14 4.08 -0.87
CA ASN A 132 -1.76 3.66 0.38
C ASN A 132 -1.40 4.58 1.56
N ALA A 133 -0.33 5.38 1.45
CA ALA A 133 0.12 6.29 2.49
C ALA A 133 -0.55 7.68 2.44
N GLU A 134 -1.05 8.09 1.27
CA GLU A 134 -1.67 9.41 1.05
C GLU A 134 -3.18 9.45 1.38
N GLY A 135 -3.80 8.30 1.64
CA GLY A 135 -5.23 8.21 1.97
C GLY A 135 -5.50 8.34 3.47
N VAL A 136 -6.61 8.97 3.82
CA VAL A 136 -7.15 8.91 5.19
C VAL A 136 -7.43 7.46 5.56
N VAL A 137 -7.87 6.66 4.58
CA VAL A 137 -8.22 5.23 4.73
C VAL A 137 -7.98 4.47 3.42
N SER A 138 -7.37 3.28 3.48
CA SER A 138 -7.41 2.26 2.41
C SER A 138 -7.82 0.91 3.01
N GLY A 139 -8.84 0.22 2.46
CA GLY A 139 -9.30 -1.04 3.01
C GLY A 139 -10.56 -1.61 2.37
N THR A 140 -11.04 -2.72 2.92
CA THR A 140 -12.33 -3.30 2.56
C THR A 140 -13.48 -2.44 3.11
N VAL A 141 -14.41 -2.07 2.24
CA VAL A 141 -15.59 -1.26 2.54
C VAL A 141 -16.84 -2.13 2.37
N PHE A 142 -17.68 -2.16 3.41
CA PHE A 142 -18.95 -2.88 3.42
C PHE A 142 -20.09 -1.88 3.21
N LEU A 143 -20.74 -1.95 2.06
CA LEU A 143 -21.87 -1.08 1.72
C LEU A 143 -23.19 -1.81 1.92
N ARG A 144 -23.99 -1.37 2.88
CA ARG A 144 -25.33 -1.88 3.08
C ARG A 144 -26.31 -1.26 2.08
N ASN A 145 -27.02 -2.10 1.33
CA ASN A 145 -28.03 -1.68 0.38
C ASN A 145 -29.39 -1.45 1.08
N GLN A 146 -30.33 -0.78 0.40
CA GLN A 146 -31.66 -0.49 0.92
C GLN A 146 -32.52 -1.73 1.21
N LYS A 147 -32.16 -2.89 0.64
CA LYS A 147 -32.82 -4.18 0.86
C LYS A 147 -32.15 -5.00 1.97
N GLY A 148 -31.20 -4.40 2.72
CA GLY A 148 -30.50 -5.01 3.84
C GLY A 148 -29.31 -5.90 3.49
N GLY A 149 -28.99 -6.09 2.20
CA GLY A 149 -27.81 -6.84 1.75
C GLY A 149 -26.54 -5.99 1.78
N GLU A 150 -25.40 -6.59 2.12
CA GLU A 150 -24.11 -5.90 2.14
C GLU A 150 -23.28 -6.27 0.91
N ASN A 151 -22.64 -5.27 0.30
CA ASN A 151 -21.68 -5.47 -0.77
C ASN A 151 -20.29 -5.11 -0.26
N GLU A 152 -19.35 -6.02 -0.45
CA GLU A 152 -17.94 -5.81 -0.13
C GLU A 152 -17.20 -5.26 -1.35
N LYS A 153 -16.45 -4.17 -1.18
CA LYS A 153 -15.55 -3.63 -2.20
C LYS A 153 -14.26 -3.11 -1.57
N TRP A 154 -13.17 -3.15 -2.32
CA TRP A 154 -11.98 -2.42 -1.89
C TRP A 154 -12.18 -0.92 -2.13
N GLY A 155 -11.81 -0.08 -1.17
CA GLY A 155 -12.01 1.36 -1.26
C GLY A 155 -10.88 2.19 -0.64
N ARG A 156 -10.83 3.45 -1.05
CA ARG A 156 -9.92 4.47 -0.52
C ARG A 156 -10.67 5.77 -0.27
N LEU A 157 -10.54 6.31 0.93
CA LEU A 157 -11.02 7.63 1.30
C LEU A 157 -9.84 8.59 1.38
N THR A 158 -9.91 9.69 0.64
CA THR A 158 -8.92 10.78 0.66
C THR A 158 -9.58 12.08 1.09
N SER A 159 -8.85 12.91 1.84
CA SER A 159 -9.26 14.28 2.17
C SER A 159 -8.42 15.26 1.36
N HIS A 160 -9.07 16.20 0.68
CA HIS A 160 -8.40 17.28 -0.04
C HIS A 160 -8.19 18.50 0.87
N ALA A 161 -7.34 19.44 0.44
CA ALA A 161 -6.93 20.61 1.23
C ALA A 161 -8.09 21.55 1.60
N ASP A 162 -9.18 21.51 0.84
CA ASP A 162 -10.42 22.26 1.06
C ASP A 162 -11.42 21.54 2.00
N GLY A 163 -11.01 20.39 2.57
CA GLY A 163 -11.86 19.56 3.42
C GLY A 163 -12.82 18.65 2.65
N VAL A 164 -12.73 18.61 1.31
CA VAL A 164 -13.57 17.73 0.50
C VAL A 164 -13.10 16.29 0.62
N LEU A 165 -14.02 15.41 1.03
CA LEU A 165 -13.81 13.98 1.10
C LEU A 165 -14.11 13.31 -0.25
N VAL A 166 -13.24 12.42 -0.69
CA VAL A 166 -13.40 11.64 -1.92
C VAL A 166 -13.25 10.16 -1.61
N LEU A 167 -14.30 9.38 -1.90
CA LEU A 167 -14.34 7.93 -1.73
C LEU A 167 -14.25 7.25 -3.10
N CYS A 168 -13.21 6.46 -3.30
CA CYS A 168 -12.98 5.65 -4.50
C CYS A 168 -13.16 4.17 -4.20
N PHE A 169 -13.81 3.42 -5.09
CA PHE A 169 -13.87 1.96 -5.05
C PHE A 169 -13.05 1.35 -6.17
N TYR A 170 -12.46 0.19 -5.92
CA TYR A 170 -11.62 -0.55 -6.85
C TYR A 170 -12.10 -2.01 -6.92
N ASP A 171 -11.84 -2.67 -8.05
CA ASP A 171 -12.08 -4.11 -8.16
C ASP A 171 -11.10 -4.93 -7.32
N ALA A 172 -9.88 -4.42 -7.12
CA ALA A 172 -8.89 -5.01 -6.24
C ALA A 172 -7.92 -3.97 -5.64
N GLU A 173 -7.18 -4.39 -4.61
CA GLU A 173 -6.28 -3.53 -3.83
C GLU A 173 -5.20 -2.83 -4.65
N PHE A 174 -4.60 -3.54 -5.60
CA PHE A 174 -3.48 -3.04 -6.40
C PHE A 174 -3.91 -2.43 -7.75
N ASP A 175 -5.21 -2.29 -8.00
CA ASP A 175 -5.68 -1.68 -9.24
C ASP A 175 -5.45 -0.16 -9.27
N VAL A 176 -5.13 0.35 -10.46
CA VAL A 176 -4.78 1.77 -10.63
C VAL A 176 -6.02 2.65 -10.62
N ASP A 177 -7.02 2.25 -11.41
CA ASP A 177 -8.19 3.04 -11.71
C ASP A 177 -9.38 2.59 -10.86
N PRO A 178 -10.10 3.54 -10.22
CA PRO A 178 -11.30 3.20 -9.47
C PRO A 178 -12.44 2.86 -10.42
N VAL A 179 -13.29 1.90 -10.01
CA VAL A 179 -14.55 1.59 -10.69
C VAL A 179 -15.67 2.56 -10.33
N ALA A 180 -15.55 3.24 -9.19
CA ALA A 180 -16.47 4.29 -8.78
C ALA A 180 -15.74 5.35 -7.96
N ARG A 181 -16.15 6.61 -8.12
CA ARG A 181 -15.61 7.76 -7.38
C ARG A 181 -16.76 8.64 -6.92
N TYR A 182 -16.78 8.95 -5.64
CA TYR A 182 -17.81 9.76 -4.99
C TYR A 182 -17.16 10.96 -4.29
N VAL A 183 -17.66 12.15 -4.59
CA VAL A 183 -17.32 13.39 -3.87
C VAL A 183 -18.35 13.56 -2.77
N LEU A 184 -17.91 13.55 -1.52
CA LEU A 184 -18.76 13.51 -0.33
C LEU A 184 -18.88 14.90 0.30
N LEU A 185 -19.62 15.78 -0.37
CA LEU A 185 -19.90 17.13 0.14
C LEU A 185 -20.79 17.06 1.38
N GLY A 186 -20.45 17.81 2.44
CA GLY A 186 -21.23 17.87 3.68
C GLY A 186 -21.14 16.63 4.56
N PHE A 187 -20.36 15.61 4.18
CA PHE A 187 -20.08 14.46 5.04
C PHE A 187 -19.01 14.81 6.08
N THR A 188 -19.23 14.38 7.31
CA THR A 188 -18.24 14.41 8.38
C THR A 188 -17.67 13.00 8.60
N LEU A 189 -16.37 12.92 8.88
CA LEU A 189 -15.68 11.67 9.20
C LEU A 189 -15.49 11.57 10.72
N CYS A 190 -16.05 10.53 11.32
CA CYS A 190 -15.79 10.12 12.69
C CYS A 190 -14.86 8.90 12.69
N VAL A 191 -13.91 8.85 13.62
CA VAL A 191 -13.00 7.72 13.81
C VAL A 191 -13.13 7.23 15.25
N GLN A 192 -13.32 5.93 15.41
CA GLN A 192 -13.39 5.25 16.69
C GLN A 192 -12.29 4.19 16.74
N GLU A 193 -11.45 4.25 17.76
CA GLU A 193 -10.51 3.17 18.08
C GLU A 193 -11.28 1.97 18.64
N LEU A 194 -10.94 0.77 18.18
CA LEU A 194 -11.53 -0.49 18.65
C LEU A 194 -10.60 -1.14 19.68
N ASP A 195 -11.18 -1.93 20.58
CA ASP A 195 -10.47 -2.61 21.67
C ASP A 195 -9.37 -3.56 21.16
N ASP A 196 -9.42 -3.98 19.90
CA ASP A 196 -8.41 -4.83 19.25
C ASP A 196 -7.32 -4.06 18.50
N GLY A 197 -7.24 -2.73 18.69
CA GLY A 197 -6.28 -1.84 18.05
C GLY A 197 -6.59 -1.50 16.59
N GLY A 198 -7.77 -1.88 16.09
CA GLY A 198 -8.29 -1.42 14.79
C GLY A 198 -8.98 -0.06 14.88
N ARG A 199 -9.25 0.56 13.72
CA ARG A 199 -10.04 1.80 13.63
C ARG A 199 -11.33 1.56 12.87
N LEU A 200 -12.45 1.94 13.47
CA LEU A 200 -13.75 2.05 12.83
C LEU A 200 -13.94 3.49 12.34
N PHE A 201 -14.37 3.63 11.10
CA PHE A 201 -14.62 4.92 10.49
C PHE A 201 -16.09 5.03 10.09
N GLU A 202 -16.69 6.16 10.44
CA GLU A 202 -18.07 6.46 10.10
C GLU A 202 -18.12 7.79 9.34
N LEU A 203 -18.63 7.75 8.10
CA LEU A 203 -18.96 8.94 7.33
C LEU A 203 -20.44 9.26 7.57
N ARG A 204 -20.74 10.45 8.12
CA ARG A 204 -22.11 10.89 8.40
C ARG A 204 -22.46 12.11 7.58
N HIS A 205 -23.64 12.10 6.96
CA HIS A 205 -24.22 13.28 6.34
C HIS A 205 -25.56 13.58 7.02
N ALA A 206 -25.65 14.73 7.69
CA ALA A 206 -26.89 15.21 8.27
C ALA A 206 -27.78 15.80 7.18
N ASN A 207 -29.05 15.42 7.14
CA ASN A 207 -30.00 16.00 6.21
C ASN A 207 -30.32 17.44 6.66
N GLN A 208 -29.87 18.45 5.90
CA GLN A 208 -29.97 19.87 6.26
C GLN A 208 -31.40 20.42 6.17
N VAL A 209 -32.37 19.60 5.73
CA VAL A 209 -33.77 20.01 5.50
C VAL A 209 -34.75 19.34 6.47
N ASN A 210 -34.46 18.14 6.96
CA ASN A 210 -35.29 17.41 7.93
C ASN A 210 -34.40 16.56 8.84
N GLU A 211 -34.47 16.76 10.16
CA GLU A 211 -33.61 16.11 11.17
C GLU A 211 -33.77 14.58 11.29
N SER A 212 -34.66 13.95 10.50
CA SER A 212 -35.12 12.58 10.73
C SER A 212 -34.44 11.47 9.91
N SER A 213 -33.51 11.76 8.99
CA SER A 213 -32.77 10.69 8.30
C SER A 213 -31.47 11.17 7.63
N GLY A 214 -30.38 11.16 8.39
CA GLY A 214 -29.02 11.28 7.83
C GLY A 214 -28.57 9.98 7.14
N ILE A 215 -27.57 10.08 6.27
CA ILE A 215 -26.91 8.92 5.63
C ILE A 215 -25.62 8.63 6.39
N SER A 216 -25.40 7.38 6.81
CA SER A 216 -24.12 6.94 7.39
C SER A 216 -23.50 5.79 6.59
N LEU A 217 -22.19 5.86 6.36
CA LEU A 217 -21.38 4.80 5.76
C LEU A 217 -20.32 4.38 6.76
N HIS A 218 -20.20 3.07 7.00
CA HIS A 218 -19.28 2.50 7.98
C HIS A 218 -18.25 1.64 7.28
N PHE A 219 -16.98 1.76 7.66
CA PHE A 219 -15.95 0.82 7.22
C PHE A 219 -14.86 0.66 8.29
N ARG A 220 -14.25 -0.52 8.32
CA ARG A 220 -13.26 -0.89 9.35
C ARG A 220 -11.91 -1.10 8.69
N VAL A 221 -10.85 -0.55 9.28
CA VAL A 221 -9.47 -0.88 8.92
C VAL A 221 -8.81 -1.55 10.11
N ALA A 222 -8.40 -2.80 9.93
CA ALA A 222 -7.67 -3.53 10.96
C ALA A 222 -6.25 -2.96 11.11
N HIS A 223 -5.69 -3.07 12.32
CA HIS A 223 -4.28 -2.78 12.61
C HIS A 223 -3.35 -3.51 11.61
N SER A 224 -2.20 -2.93 11.27
CA SER A 224 -1.22 -3.52 10.35
C SER A 224 -0.84 -4.97 10.75
N GLY A 225 -0.75 -5.25 12.05
CA GLY A 225 -0.49 -6.61 12.58
C GLY A 225 -1.67 -7.60 12.51
N SER A 226 -2.90 -7.14 12.26
CA SER A 226 -4.08 -7.99 12.11
C SER A 226 -4.35 -8.34 10.64
N ALA A 227 -3.92 -7.49 9.70
CA ALA A 227 -3.90 -7.81 8.27
C ALA A 227 -2.91 -8.95 7.94
N GLU A 228 -1.80 -9.07 8.70
CA GLU A 228 -0.84 -10.18 8.55
C GLU A 228 -1.39 -11.53 9.06
N ARG A 229 -2.25 -11.54 10.09
CA ARG A 229 -2.87 -12.78 10.60
C ARG A 229 -3.91 -13.39 9.66
N LEU A 230 -4.43 -12.62 8.71
CA LEU A 230 -5.34 -13.14 7.68
C LEU A 230 -4.61 -13.91 6.56
N PHE A 231 -3.27 -13.92 6.56
CA PHE A 231 -2.45 -14.71 5.62
C PHE A 231 -1.72 -15.91 6.25
N THR A 232 -1.99 -16.24 7.51
CA THR A 232 -1.42 -17.43 8.16
C THR A 232 -2.48 -18.49 8.42
N TRP A 233 -2.81 -19.30 7.40
CA TRP A 233 -3.38 -20.64 7.56
C TRP A 233 -2.90 -21.58 6.43
N ARG A 234 -1.68 -22.10 6.57
CA ARG A 234 -1.30 -23.53 6.59
C ARG A 234 0.22 -23.68 6.49
#